data_AF-A0A1G1PFC9-F1
#
_entry.id   AF-A0A1G1PFC9-F1
#
_cell.length_a   1.000
_cell.length_b   1.000
_cell.length_c   1.000
_cell.angle_alpha   90.00
_cell.angle_beta   90.00
_cell.angle_gamma   90.00
#
_symmetry.space_group_name_H-M   'P 1'
#
loop_
_entity.id
_entity.type
_entity.pdbx_description
1 polymer ?
#
loop_
_entity_poly.entity_id
_entity_poly.type
_entity_poly.pdbx_seq_one_letter_code
_entity_poly.pdbx_strand_id
1 'polypeptide(L)' 'MMQDAFDEDEPVPGEEPEPWRPSARCPQCRTAQTRFIRMEYEASVYECDICGIQFEAEEGA' A
#
# COMPACT_ATOMS: atom_id res chain seq x y z
N MET A 1 -20.11 -14.08 38.64
CA MET A 1 -20.59 -14.77 37.42
C MET A 1 -19.82 -14.22 36.25
N MET A 2 -19.45 -15.13 35.35
CA MET A 2 -18.81 -14.96 34.04
C MET A 2 -19.20 -13.68 33.28
N GLN A 3 -18.23 -13.12 32.56
CA GLN A 3 -18.44 -12.46 31.26
C GLN A 3 -17.10 -12.51 30.52
N ASP A 4 -16.89 -13.66 29.86
CA ASP A 4 -15.96 -13.84 28.76
C ASP A 4 -16.57 -13.26 27.47
N ALA A 5 -15.69 -12.90 26.52
CA ALA A 5 -15.90 -12.75 25.08
C ALA A 5 -16.64 -11.50 24.58
N PHE A 6 -15.92 -10.60 23.88
CA PHE A 6 -15.77 -10.76 22.42
C PHE A 6 -14.63 -9.87 21.91
N ASP A 7 -13.73 -10.53 21.21
CA ASP A 7 -12.68 -9.96 20.36
C ASP A 7 -13.38 -9.29 19.18
N GLU A 8 -13.66 -7.98 19.27
CA GLU A 8 -14.02 -7.18 18.11
C GLU A 8 -12.74 -6.59 17.51
N ASP A 9 -11.91 -7.46 16.95
CA ASP A 9 -10.97 -7.10 15.89
C ASP A 9 -11.83 -6.82 14.63
N GLU A 10 -12.55 -5.70 14.64
CA GLU A 10 -13.15 -5.16 13.44
C GLU A 10 -11.98 -4.72 12.53
N PRO A 11 -11.80 -5.31 11.34
CA PRO A 11 -10.78 -4.84 10.41
C PRO A 11 -11.16 -3.42 9.98
N VAL A 12 -10.38 -2.44 10.42
CA VAL A 12 -10.65 -1.01 10.24
C VAL A 12 -10.81 -0.72 8.73
N PRO A 13 -12.03 -0.41 8.24
CA PRO A 13 -12.25 -0.20 6.83
C PRO A 13 -11.84 1.23 6.48
N GLY A 14 -10.59 1.39 6.04
CA GLY A 14 -10.11 2.65 5.50
C GLY A 14 -8.84 3.17 6.16
N GLU A 15 -7.80 2.34 6.26
CA GLU A 15 -6.43 2.88 6.27
C GLU A 15 -6.24 3.62 4.94
N GLU A 16 -6.59 4.91 4.94
CA GLU A 16 -6.15 5.86 3.93
C GLU A 16 -4.64 5.67 3.81
N PRO A 17 -4.09 5.42 2.59
CA PRO A 17 -2.67 5.14 2.45
C PRO A 17 -1.93 6.30 3.06
N GLU A 18 -1.17 5.98 4.11
CA GLU A 18 -0.67 6.99 5.02
C GLU A 18 0.12 8.04 4.23
N PRO A 19 -0.11 9.36 4.43
CA PRO A 19 0.37 10.43 3.56
C PRO A 19 1.90 10.55 3.46
N TRP A 20 2.64 9.70 4.19
CA TRP A 20 4.07 9.55 4.12
C TRP A 20 4.57 8.52 3.12
N ARG A 21 3.71 7.73 2.46
CA ARG A 21 4.18 6.77 1.44
C ARG A 21 4.76 7.53 0.24
N PRO A 22 6.07 7.47 0.01
CA PRO A 22 6.70 8.21 -1.07
C PRO A 22 6.22 7.66 -2.41
N SER A 23 5.83 8.54 -3.34
CA SER A 23 5.48 8.16 -4.70
C SER A 23 6.66 7.43 -5.38
N ALA A 24 6.50 6.15 -5.70
CA ALA A 24 7.53 5.38 -6.36
C ALA A 24 7.62 5.74 -7.85
N ARG A 25 8.83 5.84 -8.40
CA ARG A 25 8.98 6.14 -9.83
C ARG A 25 8.80 4.86 -10.65
N CYS A 26 7.93 4.93 -11.66
CA CYS A 26 7.74 3.82 -12.59
C CYS A 26 9.06 3.49 -13.31
N PRO A 27 9.52 2.21 -13.33
CA PRO A 27 10.78 1.83 -13.97
C PRO A 27 10.75 2.03 -15.49
N GLN A 28 9.57 2.00 -16.11
CA GLN A 28 9.40 2.12 -17.55
C GLN A 28 9.18 3.58 -18.00
N CYS A 29 8.25 4.29 -17.35
CA CYS A 29 7.91 5.67 -17.71
C CYS A 29 8.77 6.72 -17.00
N ARG A 30 9.48 6.34 -15.92
CA ARG A 30 10.22 7.24 -15.02
C ARG A 30 9.39 8.37 -14.40
N THR A 31 8.07 8.28 -14.49
CA THR A 31 7.13 9.21 -13.85
C THR A 31 6.92 8.85 -12.39
N ALA A 32 6.64 9.85 -11.56
CA ALA A 32 6.18 9.67 -10.18
C ALA A 32 4.65 9.57 -10.07
N GLN A 33 3.94 9.59 -11.20
CA GLN A 33 2.49 9.33 -11.26
C GLN A 33 2.25 7.82 -11.14
N THR A 34 2.23 7.36 -9.90
CA THR A 34 1.99 5.98 -9.53
C THR A 34 1.04 5.93 -8.35
N ARG A 35 0.20 4.90 -8.32
CA ARG A 35 -0.77 4.64 -7.26
C ARG A 35 -0.36 3.43 -6.46
N PHE A 36 -0.42 3.53 -5.15
CA PHE A 36 -0.26 2.38 -4.28
C PHE A 36 -1.44 1.43 -4.45
N ILE A 37 -1.18 0.14 -4.64
CA ILE A 37 -2.21 -0.89 -4.80
C ILE A 37 -2.35 -1.72 -3.53
N ARG A 38 -1.24 -2.26 -3.03
CA ARG A 38 -1.20 -3.18 -1.88
C ARG A 38 0.21 -3.34 -1.37
N MET A 39 0.34 -3.87 -0.15
CA MET A 39 1.60 -4.46 0.31
C MET A 39 1.62 -5.95 -0.04
N GLU A 40 2.78 -6.41 -0.51
CA GLU A 40 3.05 -7.84 -0.75
C GLU A 40 4.32 -8.20 0.02
N TYR A 41 4.17 -9.07 1.03
CA TYR A 41 5.19 -9.38 2.02
C TYR A 41 5.68 -8.13 2.77
N GLU A 42 6.83 -7.59 2.37
CA GLU A 42 7.49 -6.40 2.94
C GLU A 42 7.73 -5.31 1.88
N ALA A 43 7.18 -5.47 0.68
CA ALA A 43 7.30 -4.53 -0.42
C ALA A 43 5.98 -3.82 -0.71
N SER A 44 6.07 -2.53 -1.08
CA SER A 44 4.91 -1.76 -1.52
C SER A 44 4.72 -1.95 -3.02
N VAL A 45 3.57 -2.47 -3.44
CA VAL A 45 3.23 -2.63 -4.86
C VAL A 45 2.56 -1.36 -5.36
N TYR A 46 3.15 -0.75 -6.37
CA TYR A 46 2.62 0.42 -7.06
C TYR A 46 2.22 0.08 -8.48
N GLU A 47 1.22 0.79 -9.01
CA GLU A 47 0.86 0.74 -10.41
C GLU A 47 1.08 2.12 -11.05
N CYS A 48 1.62 2.15 -12.27
CA CYS A 48 1.79 3.40 -13.00
C CYS A 48 0.50 3.83 -13.70
N ASP A 49 0.03 5.05 -13.44
CA ASP A 49 -1.15 5.61 -14.12
C ASP A 49 -0.93 5.89 -15.63
N ILE A 50 0.33 5.88 -16.08
CA ILE A 50 0.69 6.15 -17.48
C ILE A 50 0.76 4.89 -18.34
N CYS A 51 1.49 3.86 -17.89
CA CYS A 51 1.63 2.61 -18.64
C CYS A 51 0.87 1.42 -18.05
N GLY A 52 0.28 1.56 -16.85
CA GLY A 52 -0.44 0.49 -16.16
C GLY A 52 0.44 -0.63 -15.61
N ILE A 53 1.77 -0.50 -15.64
CA ILE A 53 2.66 -1.53 -15.09
C ILE A 53 2.58 -1.55 -13.57
N GLN A 54 2.49 -2.75 -13.01
CA GLN A 54 2.63 -2.97 -11.57
C GLN A 54 4.08 -3.33 -11.25
N PHE A 55 4.62 -2.71 -10.22
CA PHE A 55 5.99 -2.92 -9.79
C PHE A 55 6.12 -2.77 -8.27
N GLU A 56 7.05 -3.51 -7.70
CA GLU A 56 7.37 -3.46 -6.29
C GLU A 56 8.38 -2.33 -6.03
N ALA A 57 8.19 -1.58 -4.95
CA ALA A 57 9.17 -0.63 -4.45
C ALA A 57 9.41 -0.89 -2.96
N GLU A 58 10.68 -1.11 -2.63
CA GLU A 58 11.16 -1.27 -1.26
C GLU A 58 11.17 0.10 -0.58
N GLU A 59 10.65 0.17 0.65
CA GLU A 59 10.70 1.40 1.45
C GLU A 59 12.14 1.65 1.92
N GLY A 60 12.86 2.52 1.22
CA GLY A 60 14.11 3.09 1.74
C GLY A 60 15.26 3.14 0.75
N ALA A 61 15.44 4.31 0.11
CA ALA A 61 16.74 4.84 -0.26
C ALA A 61 16.70 6.38 -0.26
#